data_AF-A0AAD5QLE0-F1
#
_entry.id   AF-A0AAD5QLE0-F1
#
_cell.length_a   1.000
_cell.length_b   1.000
_cell.length_c   1.000
_cell.angle_alpha   90.00
_cell.angle_beta   90.00
_cell.angle_gamma   90.00
#
_symmetry.space_group_name_H-M   'P 1'
#
loop_
_entity.id
_entity.type
_entity.pdbx_description
1 polymer ?
#
loop_
_entity_poly.entity_id
_entity_poly.type
_entity_poly.pdbx_seq_one_letter_code
_entity_poly.pdbx_strand_id
1 'polypeptide(L)'
;MRGLVSRLIPLLHSYHHVIVRHYCVVNVAREVKDILRIAGTGDLEAAIHKYDEFSQSNDVPDWGVVKFGSILIANGRKEQSEKLLRRHYEEYGGKSRFARNSLINEDQVIAALHRVLNSSSKEAVQNARRFYQWLLEWKFCSNKDAYISLFVQNALEQNGLDAALAELEQLKSLGRVKSLSRTFHLLLFNAVKHGAPEEISKVEAVIDANTPSASCRFKRFVLLELKKTAAFVESLQGNRLEHTHLCFMVELATKLKSVIVLEALCDLSLVLQLRPQEKAMIYDELVKFYGKHSDISNLERILDLVLHESESEQFTATLGRLAHFYRCLHKELPRRLQRAL
;
A
#
# COMPACT_ATOMS: atom_id res chain seq x y z
N MET A 1 -37.59 -22.75 43.43
CA MET A 1 -38.01 -21.33 43.54
C MET A 1 -37.73 -20.85 44.96
N ARG A 2 -37.16 -19.65 45.08
CA ARG A 2 -36.58 -18.99 46.29
C ARG A 2 -35.11 -19.30 46.53
N GLY A 3 -34.27 -18.29 46.30
CA GLY A 3 -32.84 -18.30 46.65
C GLY A 3 -31.98 -17.43 45.75
N LEU A 4 -32.40 -16.19 45.44
CA LEU A 4 -31.58 -15.24 44.66
C LEU A 4 -32.01 -13.79 44.92
N VAL A 5 -32.07 -13.39 46.20
CA VAL A 5 -32.23 -12.00 46.62
C VAL A 5 -31.39 -11.77 47.88
N SER A 6 -30.08 -11.58 47.75
CA SER A 6 -29.25 -10.95 48.80
C SER A 6 -27.83 -10.54 48.37
N ARG A 7 -27.56 -10.22 47.10
CA ARG A 7 -26.26 -9.62 46.69
C ARG A 7 -26.37 -8.54 45.62
N LEU A 8 -27.39 -7.69 45.76
CA LEU A 8 -27.42 -6.38 45.11
C LEU A 8 -27.20 -5.34 46.21
N ILE A 9 -26.28 -4.40 45.94
CA ILE A 9 -25.82 -3.29 46.79
C ILE A 9 -24.67 -3.74 47.73
N PRO A 10 -23.37 -3.50 47.42
CA PRO A 10 -22.83 -2.22 46.96
C PRO A 10 -21.74 -2.35 45.87
N LEU A 11 -22.08 -2.05 44.61
CA LEU A 11 -21.09 -1.82 43.53
C LEU A 11 -21.35 -0.49 42.78
N LEU A 12 -22.12 0.41 43.40
CA LEU A 12 -22.42 1.75 42.88
C LEU A 12 -21.56 2.83 43.57
N HIS A 13 -20.26 2.57 43.74
CA HIS A 13 -19.30 3.54 44.29
C HIS A 13 -17.93 3.53 43.60
N SER A 14 -17.88 3.26 42.28
CA SER A 14 -16.64 3.52 41.50
C SER A 14 -16.85 4.38 40.23
N TYR A 15 -18.05 4.91 40.03
CA TYR A 15 -18.33 5.90 39.00
C TYR A 15 -18.41 7.29 39.63
N HIS A 16 -17.29 8.01 39.64
CA HIS A 16 -17.18 9.45 39.41
C HIS A 16 -15.80 9.96 39.84
N HIS A 17 -14.82 9.78 38.96
CA HIS A 17 -13.77 10.77 38.77
C HIS A 17 -13.77 11.18 37.30
N VAL A 18 -14.89 11.77 36.86
CA VAL A 18 -14.90 12.63 35.68
C VAL A 18 -14.35 13.96 36.15
N ILE A 19 -13.04 14.16 36.02
CA ILE A 19 -12.48 15.50 36.06
C ILE A 19 -12.97 16.19 34.80
N VAL A 20 -13.98 17.04 34.97
CA VAL A 20 -14.45 17.98 33.95
C VAL A 20 -13.31 18.98 33.71
N ARG A 21 -12.38 18.65 32.81
CA ARG A 21 -11.51 19.66 32.20
C ARG A 21 -12.41 20.55 31.34
N HIS A 22 -12.36 21.86 31.58
CA HIS A 22 -13.01 22.85 30.74
C HIS A 22 -12.49 22.72 29.31
N TYR A 23 -13.29 22.14 28.42
CA TYR A 23 -12.94 22.01 27.01
C TYR A 23 -13.13 23.36 26.32
N CYS A 24 -12.04 24.11 26.12
CA CYS A 24 -11.92 24.78 24.84
C CYS A 24 -11.91 23.68 23.78
N VAL A 25 -12.82 23.72 22.82
CA VAL A 25 -12.82 22.77 21.69
C VAL A 25 -11.63 23.11 20.81
N VAL A 26 -10.45 22.71 21.24
CA VAL A 26 -9.22 22.84 20.46
C VAL A 26 -9.34 21.85 19.31
N ASN A 27 -9.24 22.36 18.09
CA ASN A 27 -9.16 21.49 16.92
C ASN A 27 -7.78 20.83 16.92
N VAL A 28 -7.66 19.69 17.61
CA VAL A 28 -6.42 18.92 17.78
C VAL A 28 -5.70 18.72 16.45
N ALA A 29 -6.45 18.37 15.39
CA ALA A 29 -5.87 18.14 14.07
C ALA A 29 -5.24 19.40 13.48
N ARG A 30 -5.83 20.58 13.73
CA ARG A 30 -5.27 21.86 13.28
C ARG A 30 -3.98 22.18 14.05
N GLU A 31 -4.00 22.09 15.38
CA GLU A 31 -2.83 22.40 16.20
C GLU A 31 -1.64 21.47 15.91
N VAL A 32 -1.90 20.17 15.76
CA VAL A 32 -0.88 19.20 15.36
C VAL A 32 -0.32 19.52 13.97
N LYS A 33 -1.16 19.93 13.01
CA LYS A 33 -0.68 20.38 11.69
C LYS A 33 0.19 21.62 11.78
N ASP A 34 -0.12 22.54 12.69
CA ASP A 34 0.67 23.76 12.88
C ASP A 34 2.02 23.44 13.51
N ILE A 35 2.08 22.57 14.53
CA ILE A 35 3.34 22.06 15.10
C ILE A 35 4.20 21.41 14.02
N LEU A 36 3.59 20.53 13.20
CA LEU A 36 4.29 19.85 12.11
C LEU A 36 4.76 20.82 11.01
N ARG A 37 4.07 21.94 10.81
CA ARG A 37 4.50 22.99 9.86
C ARG A 37 5.75 23.68 10.36
N ILE A 38 5.77 24.07 11.64
CA ILE A 38 6.95 24.69 12.30
C ILE A 38 8.16 23.73 12.21
N ALA A 39 7.95 22.45 12.53
CA ALA A 39 9.00 21.44 12.43
C ALA A 39 9.50 21.28 10.97
N GLY A 40 8.58 21.32 10.00
CA GLY A 40 8.90 21.22 8.58
C GLY A 40 9.65 22.41 8.01
N THR A 41 9.54 23.60 8.62
CA THR A 41 10.32 24.79 8.26
C THR A 41 11.71 24.84 8.89
N GLY A 42 12.05 23.86 9.73
CA GLY A 42 13.39 23.70 10.33
C GLY A 42 13.53 24.25 11.76
N ASP A 43 12.51 24.90 12.30
CA ASP A 43 12.49 25.36 13.69
C ASP A 43 12.06 24.23 14.64
N LEU A 44 12.96 23.26 14.84
CA LEU A 44 12.66 22.05 15.59
C LEU A 44 12.45 22.31 17.07
N GLU A 45 13.18 23.24 17.66
CA GLU A 45 13.09 23.52 19.10
C GLU A 45 11.73 24.19 19.43
N ALA A 46 11.27 25.14 18.61
CA ALA A 46 9.93 25.71 18.78
C ALA A 46 8.83 24.66 18.57
N ALA A 47 9.01 23.76 17.61
CA ALA A 47 8.05 22.69 17.38
C ALA A 47 8.00 21.69 18.55
N ILE A 48 9.14 21.30 19.12
CA ILE A 48 9.24 20.43 20.29
C ILE A 48 8.57 21.09 21.49
N HIS A 49 8.89 22.35 21.77
CA HIS A 49 8.27 23.10 22.87
C HIS A 49 6.75 23.14 22.74
N LYS A 50 6.26 23.54 21.55
CA LYS A 50 4.82 23.62 21.28
C LYS A 50 4.15 22.24 21.37
N TYR A 51 4.83 21.17 20.94
CA TYR A 51 4.33 19.80 21.09
C TYR A 51 4.20 19.40 22.57
N ASP A 52 5.23 19.65 23.37
CA ASP A 52 5.27 19.28 24.78
C ASP A 52 4.17 20.01 25.57
N GLU A 53 3.97 21.31 25.34
CA GLU A 53 2.86 22.07 25.94
C GLU A 53 1.49 21.53 25.52
N PHE A 54 1.32 21.26 24.22
CA PHE A 54 0.06 20.78 23.67
C PHE A 54 -0.32 19.41 24.23
N SER A 55 0.65 18.48 24.28
CA SER A 55 0.45 17.09 24.72
C SER A 55 0.17 16.94 26.23
N GLN A 56 0.47 17.94 27.06
CA GLN A 56 0.11 17.91 28.49
C GLN A 56 -1.41 17.95 28.73
N SER A 57 -2.15 18.54 27.80
CA SER A 57 -3.59 18.79 27.96
C SER A 57 -4.47 18.16 26.88
N ASN A 58 -3.87 17.67 25.78
CA ASN A 58 -4.59 17.14 24.62
C ASN A 58 -4.02 15.80 24.16
N ASP A 59 -4.91 14.94 23.66
CA ASP A 59 -4.52 13.68 23.02
C ASP A 59 -4.00 13.91 21.60
N VAL A 60 -2.79 13.45 21.31
CA VAL A 60 -2.20 13.56 19.96
C VAL A 60 -2.51 12.28 19.17
N PRO A 61 -3.05 12.36 17.95
CA PRO A 61 -3.32 11.17 17.15
C PRO A 61 -2.04 10.51 16.64
N ASP A 62 -2.06 9.18 16.48
CA ASP A 62 -0.93 8.36 16.03
C ASP A 62 -0.20 8.91 14.79
N TRP A 63 -0.97 9.35 13.79
CA TRP A 63 -0.39 9.92 12.56
C TRP A 63 0.45 11.18 12.84
N GLY A 64 0.04 11.98 13.82
CA GLY A 64 0.75 13.19 14.24
C GLY A 64 2.08 12.85 14.89
N VAL A 65 2.05 11.88 15.81
CA VAL A 65 3.24 11.40 16.53
C VAL A 65 4.25 10.76 15.58
N VAL A 66 3.80 9.87 14.69
CA VAL A 66 4.68 9.22 13.70
C VAL A 66 5.24 10.24 12.71
N LYS A 67 4.43 11.19 12.25
CA LYS A 67 4.92 12.25 11.35
C LYS A 67 5.93 13.15 12.04
N PHE A 68 5.71 13.51 13.30
CA PHE A 68 6.65 14.35 14.04
C PHE A 68 7.95 13.59 14.36
N GLY A 69 7.86 12.34 14.84
CA GLY A 69 9.02 11.49 15.10
C GLY A 69 9.90 11.30 13.86
N SER A 70 9.29 11.06 12.69
CA SER A 70 10.06 10.96 11.44
C SER A 70 10.72 12.29 11.01
N ILE A 71 10.16 13.45 11.35
CA ILE A 71 10.86 14.74 11.16
C ILE A 71 12.05 14.85 12.10
N LEU A 72 11.87 14.50 13.38
CA LEU A 72 12.93 14.56 14.38
C LEU A 72 14.13 13.69 14.00
N ILE A 73 13.91 12.40 13.72
CA ILE A 73 15.02 11.49 13.37
C ILE A 73 15.67 11.87 12.03
N ALA A 74 14.91 12.37 11.05
CA ALA A 74 15.46 12.86 9.78
C ALA A 74 16.40 14.06 9.97
N ASN A 75 16.23 14.83 11.05
CA ASN A 75 17.08 15.97 11.41
C ASN A 75 18.07 15.64 12.55
N GLY A 76 18.43 14.37 12.73
CA GLY A 76 19.43 13.94 13.71
C GLY A 76 18.97 13.97 15.17
N ARG A 77 17.69 14.25 15.44
CA ARG A 77 17.09 14.23 16.80
C ARG A 77 16.56 12.83 17.14
N LYS A 78 17.45 11.83 17.06
CA LYS A 78 17.11 10.40 17.19
C LYS A 78 16.50 10.07 18.56
N GLU A 79 17.12 10.53 19.64
CA GLU A 79 16.67 10.26 21.00
C GLU A 79 15.31 10.89 21.29
N GLN A 80 15.08 12.12 20.80
CA GLN A 80 13.79 12.78 20.94
C GLN A 80 12.70 12.03 20.17
N SER A 81 12.99 11.56 18.95
CA SER A 81 12.05 10.73 18.19
C SER A 81 11.70 9.44 18.92
N GLU A 82 12.71 8.77 19.51
CA GLU A 82 12.52 7.54 20.26
C GLU A 82 11.61 7.77 21.48
N LYS A 83 11.96 8.77 22.29
CA LYS A 83 11.22 9.13 23.51
C LYS A 83 9.77 9.51 23.19
N LEU A 84 9.55 10.28 22.14
CA LEU A 84 8.23 10.70 21.68
C LEU A 84 7.33 9.49 21.37
N LEU A 85 7.79 8.59 20.52
CA LEU A 85 7.03 7.41 20.10
C LEU A 85 6.80 6.44 21.27
N ARG A 86 7.82 6.22 22.11
CA ARG A 86 7.75 5.33 23.26
C ARG A 86 6.73 5.81 24.29
N ARG A 87 6.80 7.10 24.65
CA ARG A 87 5.87 7.73 25.60
C ARG A 87 4.43 7.60 25.12
N HIS A 88 4.18 7.91 23.84
CA HIS A 88 2.85 7.77 23.25
C HIS A 88 2.37 6.30 23.27
N TYR A 89 3.25 5.35 22.98
CA TYR A 89 2.90 3.94 23.10
C TYR A 89 2.52 3.53 24.52
N GLU A 90 3.27 3.99 25.53
CA GLU A 90 3.01 3.71 26.94
C GLU A 90 1.70 4.33 27.43
N GLU A 91 1.40 5.58 27.03
CA GLU A 91 0.17 6.30 27.39
C GLU A 91 -1.09 5.64 26.78
N TYR A 92 -1.02 5.16 25.54
CA TYR A 92 -2.16 4.60 24.80
C TYR A 92 -2.20 3.06 24.80
N GLY A 93 -1.90 2.47 25.96
CA GLY A 93 -2.18 1.05 26.26
C GLY A 93 -0.97 0.13 26.27
N GLY A 94 0.22 0.61 25.91
CA GLY A 94 1.48 -0.14 26.00
C GLY A 94 1.36 -1.56 25.46
N LYS A 95 1.74 -2.56 26.28
CA LYS A 95 1.73 -3.99 25.89
C LYS A 95 0.36 -4.53 25.46
N SER A 96 -0.74 -3.87 25.86
CA SER A 96 -2.10 -4.26 25.46
C SER A 96 -2.52 -3.68 24.10
N ARG A 97 -1.70 -2.78 23.53
CA ARG A 97 -1.95 -2.16 22.22
C ARG A 97 -1.76 -3.18 21.09
N PHE A 98 -2.70 -3.18 20.15
CA PHE A 98 -2.57 -3.92 18.89
C PHE A 98 -2.37 -2.94 17.73
N ALA A 99 -1.50 -3.28 16.78
CA ALA A 99 -1.22 -2.43 15.64
C ALA A 99 -2.46 -2.12 14.77
N ARG A 100 -3.42 -3.04 14.72
CA ARG A 100 -4.71 -2.84 14.03
C ARG A 100 -5.58 -1.74 14.66
N ASN A 101 -5.30 -1.36 15.90
CA ASN A 101 -6.00 -0.30 16.62
C ASN A 101 -5.30 1.06 16.46
N SER A 102 -4.15 1.11 15.77
CA SER A 102 -3.46 2.35 15.44
C SER A 102 -4.27 3.12 14.40
N LEU A 103 -4.45 4.42 14.61
CA LEU A 103 -5.20 5.30 13.70
C LEU A 103 -4.35 5.78 12.50
N ILE A 104 -3.13 5.27 12.36
CA ILE A 104 -2.26 5.57 11.23
C ILE A 104 -2.53 4.64 10.05
N ASN A 105 -2.64 5.21 8.85
CA ASN A 105 -2.82 4.44 7.62
C ASN A 105 -1.47 4.10 6.93
N GLU A 106 -1.54 3.22 5.93
CA GLU A 106 -0.35 2.73 5.20
C GLU A 106 0.44 3.85 4.52
N ASP A 107 -0.26 4.78 3.85
CA ASP A 107 0.36 5.90 3.13
C ASP A 107 1.11 6.86 4.07
N GLN A 108 0.59 7.07 5.28
CA GLN A 108 1.24 7.89 6.31
C GLN A 108 2.54 7.25 6.81
N VAL A 109 2.58 5.93 6.98
CA VAL A 109 3.80 5.21 7.35
C VAL A 109 4.81 5.26 6.19
N ILE A 110 4.37 5.02 4.95
CA ILE A 110 5.21 5.15 3.75
C ILE A 110 5.84 6.54 3.67
N ALA A 111 5.04 7.60 3.83
CA ALA A 111 5.53 8.98 3.80
C ALA A 111 6.50 9.29 4.94
N ALA A 112 6.30 8.70 6.13
CA ALA A 112 7.22 8.85 7.25
C ALA A 112 8.56 8.15 7.00
N LEU A 113 8.54 6.91 6.49
CA LEU A 113 9.76 6.16 6.17
C LEU A 113 10.55 6.82 5.03
N HIS A 114 9.87 7.26 3.97
CA HIS A 114 10.52 8.01 2.89
C HIS A 114 11.19 9.29 3.36
N ARG A 115 10.57 10.04 4.30
CA ARG A 115 11.18 11.25 4.87
C ARG A 115 12.53 10.95 5.52
N VAL A 116 12.63 9.85 6.26
CA VAL A 116 13.87 9.47 6.93
C VAL A 116 14.90 8.92 5.93
N LEU A 117 14.47 8.03 5.02
CA LEU A 117 15.32 7.44 3.98
C LEU A 117 15.96 8.49 3.08
N ASN A 118 15.21 9.54 2.73
CA ASN A 118 15.65 10.59 1.82
C ASN A 118 16.19 11.83 2.55
N SER A 119 16.48 11.73 3.85
CA SER A 119 17.10 12.82 4.59
C SER A 119 18.54 13.06 4.16
N SER A 120 19.06 14.27 4.38
CA SER A 120 20.46 14.63 4.08
C SER A 120 21.47 13.99 5.04
N SER A 121 21.03 13.16 5.99
CA SER A 121 21.89 12.47 6.94
C SER A 121 22.68 11.36 6.25
N LYS A 122 23.98 11.25 6.56
CA LYS A 122 24.82 10.11 6.12
C LYS A 122 24.30 8.77 6.68
N GLU A 123 23.52 8.81 7.75
CA GLU A 123 22.93 7.64 8.41
C GLU A 123 21.46 7.43 8.04
N ALA A 124 20.95 8.09 6.97
CA ALA A 124 19.53 8.08 6.61
C ALA A 124 18.92 6.67 6.55
N VAL A 125 19.61 5.71 5.92
CA VAL A 125 19.15 4.30 5.82
C VAL A 125 19.10 3.63 7.19
N GLN A 126 20.14 3.79 8.01
CA GLN A 126 20.18 3.20 9.35
C GLN A 126 19.12 3.81 10.27
N ASN A 127 18.91 5.12 10.16
CA ASN A 127 17.86 5.85 10.88
C ASN A 127 16.47 5.38 10.45
N ALA A 128 16.24 5.20 9.14
CA ALA A 128 14.97 4.69 8.64
C ALA A 128 14.70 3.27 9.13
N ARG A 129 15.70 2.38 9.12
CA ARG A 129 15.57 1.02 9.68
C ARG A 129 15.21 1.06 11.16
N ARG A 130 15.91 1.89 11.93
CA ARG A 130 15.65 2.05 13.36
C ARG A 130 14.25 2.58 13.62
N PHE A 131 13.84 3.62 12.89
CA PHE A 131 12.51 4.18 12.96
C PHE A 131 11.45 3.13 12.63
N TYR A 132 11.66 2.33 11.58
CA TYR A 132 10.75 1.24 11.23
C TYR A 132 10.63 0.18 12.33
N GLN A 133 11.76 -0.22 12.93
CA GLN A 133 11.77 -1.15 14.06
C GLN A 133 10.95 -0.61 15.24
N TRP A 134 11.09 0.67 15.59
CA TRP A 134 10.28 1.32 16.62
C TRP A 134 8.79 1.29 16.30
N LEU A 135 8.41 1.55 15.04
CA LEU A 135 7.00 1.50 14.62
C LEU A 135 6.39 0.10 14.78
N LEU A 136 7.18 -0.96 14.54
CA LEU A 136 6.76 -2.36 14.72
C LEU A 136 6.73 -2.79 16.19
N GLU A 137 7.76 -2.41 16.95
CA GLU A 137 7.89 -2.73 18.37
C GLU A 137 6.72 -2.14 19.15
N TRP A 138 6.43 -0.86 18.90
CA TRP A 138 5.41 -0.08 19.60
C TRP A 138 4.06 -0.04 18.89
N LYS A 139 3.84 -0.99 17.97
CA LYS A 139 2.52 -1.30 17.39
C LYS A 139 1.86 -0.08 16.73
N PHE A 140 2.64 0.79 16.10
CA PHE A 140 2.11 1.81 15.21
C PHE A 140 1.71 1.21 13.87
N CYS A 141 2.40 0.16 13.42
CA CYS A 141 2.04 -0.58 12.22
C CYS A 141 2.39 -2.08 12.34
N SER A 142 1.92 -2.88 11.38
CA SER A 142 2.32 -4.28 11.19
C SER A 142 3.41 -4.39 10.11
N ASN A 143 4.19 -5.46 10.12
CA ASN A 143 5.17 -5.71 9.06
C ASN A 143 4.43 -5.96 7.72
N LYS A 144 4.68 -5.11 6.72
CA LYS A 144 3.97 -5.12 5.42
C LYS A 144 4.94 -4.98 4.26
N ASP A 145 4.59 -5.65 3.17
CA ASP A 145 5.23 -5.58 1.85
C ASP A 145 5.51 -4.14 1.40
N ALA A 146 4.52 -3.24 1.56
CA ALA A 146 4.61 -1.86 1.12
C ALA A 146 5.74 -1.07 1.79
N TYR A 147 6.11 -1.44 3.03
CA TYR A 147 7.19 -0.80 3.77
C TYR A 147 8.53 -1.44 3.41
N ILE A 148 8.56 -2.78 3.33
CA ILE A 148 9.74 -3.55 2.94
C ILE A 148 10.22 -3.13 1.55
N SER A 149 9.30 -2.97 0.59
CA SER A 149 9.64 -2.58 -0.77
C SER A 149 10.40 -1.26 -0.86
N LEU A 150 10.19 -0.32 0.08
CA LEU A 150 10.93 0.95 0.11
C LEU A 150 12.41 0.75 0.40
N PHE A 151 12.72 -0.07 1.40
CA PHE A 151 14.10 -0.39 1.78
C PHE A 151 14.79 -1.24 0.72
N VAL A 152 14.09 -2.24 0.18
CA VAL A 152 14.61 -3.10 -0.89
C VAL A 152 14.88 -2.27 -2.15
N GLN A 153 13.98 -1.36 -2.52
CA GLN A 153 14.21 -0.44 -3.64
C GLN A 153 15.43 0.45 -3.40
N ASN A 154 15.54 1.06 -2.22
CA ASN A 154 16.69 1.90 -1.90
C ASN A 154 18.01 1.11 -1.93
N ALA A 155 18.05 -0.10 -1.38
CA ALA A 155 19.22 -0.97 -1.43
C ALA A 155 19.57 -1.38 -2.86
N LEU A 156 18.57 -1.69 -3.69
CA LEU A 156 18.73 -2.05 -5.09
C LEU A 156 19.32 -0.90 -5.92
N GLU A 157 18.80 0.31 -5.75
CA GLU A 157 19.26 1.51 -6.48
C GLU A 157 20.67 1.94 -6.07
N GLN A 158 21.05 1.77 -4.80
CA GLN A 158 22.33 2.23 -4.28
C GLN A 158 23.45 1.19 -4.38
N ASN A 159 23.12 -0.09 -4.19
CA ASN A 159 24.11 -1.15 -3.97
C ASN A 159 23.84 -2.43 -4.77
N GLY A 160 22.83 -2.45 -5.64
CA GLY A 160 22.52 -3.59 -6.51
C GLY A 160 21.74 -4.72 -5.84
N LEU A 161 21.58 -5.82 -6.58
CA LEU A 161 20.65 -6.90 -6.25
C LEU A 161 21.00 -7.61 -4.93
N ASP A 162 22.27 -7.88 -4.69
CA ASP A 162 22.70 -8.62 -3.49
C ASP A 162 22.36 -7.88 -2.20
N ALA A 163 22.57 -6.56 -2.20
CA ALA A 163 22.17 -5.71 -1.08
C ALA A 163 20.64 -5.69 -0.90
N ALA A 164 19.88 -5.64 -2.01
CA ALA A 164 18.42 -5.67 -1.97
C ALA A 164 17.88 -6.98 -1.39
N LEU A 165 18.49 -8.12 -1.74
CA LEU A 165 18.13 -9.43 -1.19
C LEU A 165 18.50 -9.57 0.28
N ALA A 166 19.68 -9.07 0.68
CA ALA A 166 20.07 -9.03 2.09
C ALA A 166 19.10 -8.17 2.93
N GLU A 167 18.68 -7.02 2.38
CA GLU A 167 17.70 -6.13 3.01
C GLU A 167 16.34 -6.82 3.19
N LEU A 168 15.88 -7.54 2.17
CA LEU A 168 14.64 -8.31 2.22
C LEU A 168 14.68 -9.35 3.35
N GLU A 169 15.74 -10.16 3.45
CA GLU A 169 15.84 -11.17 4.49
C GLU A 169 15.92 -10.56 5.90
N GLN A 170 16.66 -9.45 6.05
CA GLN A 170 16.69 -8.72 7.31
C GLN A 170 15.29 -8.24 7.74
N LEU A 171 14.52 -7.65 6.83
CA LEU A 171 13.21 -7.08 7.15
C LEU A 171 12.12 -8.16 7.32
N LYS A 172 12.25 -9.31 6.65
CA LYS A 172 11.41 -10.49 6.91
C LYS A 172 11.58 -11.01 8.34
N SER A 173 12.80 -10.94 8.88
CA SER A 173 13.08 -11.39 10.26
C SER A 173 12.38 -10.56 11.34
N LEU A 174 11.93 -9.33 11.01
CA LEU A 174 11.24 -8.44 11.96
C LEU A 174 9.80 -8.85 12.28
N GLY A 175 9.25 -9.85 11.57
CA GLY A 175 7.95 -10.43 11.88
C GLY A 175 7.20 -10.89 10.64
N ARG A 176 6.08 -11.61 10.85
CA ARG A 176 5.29 -12.20 9.77
C ARG A 176 4.80 -11.15 8.76
N VAL A 177 5.07 -11.40 7.48
CA VAL A 177 4.55 -10.64 6.34
C VAL A 177 3.50 -11.49 5.62
N LYS A 178 2.32 -10.93 5.29
CA LYS A 178 1.23 -11.69 4.64
C LYS A 178 1.51 -12.04 3.18
N SER A 179 2.17 -11.17 2.44
CA SER A 179 2.51 -11.30 1.01
C SER A 179 3.71 -10.42 0.73
N LEU A 180 4.56 -10.80 -0.23
CA LEU A 180 5.73 -10.02 -0.68
C LEU A 180 5.62 -9.64 -2.17
N SER A 181 4.40 -9.59 -2.69
CA SER A 181 4.17 -9.45 -4.14
C SER A 181 4.73 -8.18 -4.76
N ARG A 182 4.71 -7.03 -4.05
CA ARG A 182 5.34 -5.79 -4.55
C ARG A 182 6.86 -5.93 -4.57
N THR A 183 7.42 -6.50 -3.50
CA THR A 183 8.86 -6.66 -3.37
C THR A 183 9.42 -7.66 -4.38
N PHE A 184 8.75 -8.79 -4.59
CA PHE A 184 9.12 -9.79 -5.60
C PHE A 184 8.98 -9.26 -7.02
N HIS A 185 7.90 -8.52 -7.31
CA HIS A 185 7.74 -7.83 -8.57
C HIS A 185 8.90 -6.85 -8.81
N LEU A 186 9.22 -5.98 -7.84
CA LEU A 186 10.31 -5.01 -7.94
C LEU A 186 11.65 -5.66 -8.28
N LEU A 187 12.02 -6.70 -7.53
CA LEU A 187 13.28 -7.42 -7.72
C LEU A 187 13.34 -8.09 -9.10
N LEU A 188 12.27 -8.78 -9.49
CA LEU A 188 12.24 -9.50 -10.76
C LEU A 188 12.16 -8.55 -11.95
N PHE A 189 11.41 -7.46 -11.84
CA PHE A 189 11.34 -6.42 -12.86
C PHE A 189 12.74 -5.83 -13.12
N ASN A 190 13.46 -5.48 -12.05
CA ASN A 190 14.82 -4.96 -12.17
C ASN A 190 15.77 -5.99 -12.81
N ALA A 191 15.76 -7.24 -12.33
CA ALA A 191 16.61 -8.31 -12.86
C ALA A 191 16.33 -8.61 -14.34
N VAL A 192 15.06 -8.66 -14.77
CA VAL A 192 14.69 -8.93 -16.17
C VAL A 192 14.97 -7.73 -17.09
N LYS A 193 14.94 -6.52 -16.56
CA LYS A 193 15.16 -5.28 -17.32
C LYS A 193 16.64 -4.94 -17.48
N HIS A 194 17.44 -5.16 -16.44
CA HIS A 194 18.82 -4.67 -16.35
C HIS A 194 19.85 -5.75 -16.03
N GLY A 195 19.41 -6.87 -15.47
CA GLY A 195 20.28 -7.89 -14.92
C GLY A 195 20.74 -8.95 -15.91
N ALA A 196 21.74 -9.72 -15.47
CA ALA A 196 22.20 -10.91 -16.17
C ALA A 196 21.26 -12.11 -15.92
N PRO A 197 21.29 -13.16 -16.76
CA PRO A 197 20.48 -14.37 -16.55
C PRO A 197 20.63 -14.98 -15.15
N GLU A 198 21.82 -14.92 -14.57
CA GLU A 198 22.13 -15.42 -13.23
C GLU A 198 21.37 -14.64 -12.14
N GLU A 199 21.23 -13.32 -12.30
CA GLU A 199 20.47 -12.46 -11.39
C GLU A 199 18.98 -12.77 -11.45
N ILE A 200 18.45 -13.02 -12.67
CA ILE A 200 17.07 -13.45 -12.86
C ILE A 200 16.83 -14.76 -12.11
N SER A 201 17.68 -15.78 -12.34
CA SER A 201 17.56 -17.08 -11.66
C SER A 201 17.69 -16.97 -10.14
N LYS A 202 18.54 -16.06 -9.64
CA LYS A 202 18.68 -15.80 -8.21
C LYS A 202 17.38 -15.24 -7.60
N VAL A 203 16.75 -14.27 -8.27
CA VAL A 203 15.46 -13.73 -7.82
C VAL A 203 14.35 -14.78 -7.90
N GLU A 204 14.28 -15.55 -8.99
CA GLU A 204 13.31 -16.63 -9.15
C GLU A 204 13.40 -17.65 -8.01
N ALA A 205 14.62 -18.07 -7.64
CA ALA A 205 14.86 -18.98 -6.53
C ALA A 205 14.36 -18.41 -5.19
N VAL A 206 14.58 -17.12 -4.93
CA VAL A 206 14.07 -16.43 -3.73
C VAL A 206 12.54 -16.40 -3.71
N ILE A 207 11.91 -16.10 -4.85
CA ILE A 207 10.44 -16.08 -4.96
C ILE A 207 9.87 -17.47 -4.66
N ASP A 208 10.40 -18.51 -5.31
CA ASP A 208 9.90 -19.87 -5.18
C ASP A 208 10.15 -20.48 -3.80
N ALA A 209 11.24 -20.08 -3.13
CA ALA A 209 11.48 -20.45 -1.74
C ALA A 209 10.40 -19.91 -0.78
N ASN A 210 9.75 -18.79 -1.11
CA ASN A 210 8.68 -18.20 -0.31
C ASN A 210 7.28 -18.63 -0.78
N THR A 211 7.09 -18.90 -2.06
CA THR A 211 5.83 -19.37 -2.63
C THR A 211 6.15 -20.24 -3.85
N PRO A 212 6.07 -21.58 -3.71
CA PRO A 212 6.47 -22.50 -4.78
C PRO A 212 5.78 -22.18 -6.12
N SER A 213 6.58 -22.16 -7.19
CA SER A 213 6.17 -21.90 -8.56
C SER A 213 5.58 -20.51 -8.83
N ALA A 214 5.71 -19.56 -7.90
CA ALA A 214 5.23 -18.19 -8.09
C ALA A 214 6.14 -17.40 -9.05
N SER A 215 7.43 -17.72 -9.14
CA SER A 215 8.40 -17.02 -9.99
C SER A 215 7.93 -16.94 -11.44
N CYS A 216 7.40 -18.04 -11.99
CA CYS A 216 6.86 -18.13 -13.34
C CYS A 216 5.73 -17.11 -13.58
N ARG A 217 4.82 -16.94 -12.61
CA ARG A 217 3.71 -15.97 -12.70
C ARG A 217 4.22 -14.53 -12.69
N PHE A 218 5.14 -14.22 -11.80
CA PHE A 218 5.78 -12.90 -11.75
C PHE A 218 6.57 -12.60 -13.03
N LYS A 219 7.32 -13.58 -13.56
CA LYS A 219 8.11 -13.41 -14.78
C LYS A 219 7.21 -13.06 -15.97
N ARG A 220 6.11 -13.81 -16.14
CA ARG A 220 5.11 -13.54 -17.18
C ARG A 220 4.49 -12.15 -17.07
N PHE A 221 4.17 -11.71 -15.85
CA PHE A 221 3.73 -10.35 -15.59
C PHE A 221 4.78 -9.30 -16.01
N VAL A 222 6.01 -9.48 -15.58
CA VAL A 222 7.14 -8.58 -15.90
C VAL A 222 7.41 -8.53 -17.41
N LEU A 223 7.30 -9.65 -18.12
CA LEU A 223 7.46 -9.69 -19.58
C LEU A 223 6.43 -8.79 -20.29
N LEU A 224 5.15 -8.85 -19.88
CA LEU A 224 4.13 -7.96 -20.44
C LEU A 224 4.39 -6.50 -20.07
N GLU A 225 4.77 -6.23 -18.83
CA GLU A 225 5.05 -4.87 -18.36
C GLU A 225 6.22 -4.22 -19.11
N LEU A 226 7.22 -5.03 -19.49
CA LEU A 226 8.36 -4.62 -20.32
C LEU A 226 8.07 -4.66 -21.82
N LYS A 227 6.81 -4.84 -22.24
CA LYS A 227 6.40 -4.97 -23.65
C LYS A 227 7.10 -6.11 -24.42
N LYS A 228 7.60 -7.14 -23.72
CA LYS A 228 8.21 -8.34 -24.31
C LYS A 228 7.14 -9.39 -24.62
N THR A 229 6.16 -9.02 -25.44
CA THR A 229 4.96 -9.85 -25.74
C THR A 229 5.32 -11.19 -26.39
N ALA A 230 6.27 -11.23 -27.32
CA ALA A 230 6.73 -12.47 -27.95
C ALA A 230 7.28 -13.46 -26.93
N ALA A 231 8.21 -13.01 -26.06
CA ALA A 231 8.78 -13.83 -24.99
C ALA A 231 7.71 -14.30 -23.98
N PHE A 232 6.70 -13.46 -23.70
CA PHE A 232 5.56 -13.87 -22.87
C PHE A 232 4.78 -15.02 -23.52
N VAL A 233 4.43 -14.90 -24.81
CA VAL A 233 3.70 -15.95 -25.55
C VAL A 233 4.53 -17.23 -25.65
N GLU A 234 5.83 -17.12 -25.94
CA GLU A 234 6.75 -18.26 -25.95
C GLU A 234 6.81 -18.96 -24.59
N SER A 235 6.77 -18.21 -23.48
CA SER A 235 6.77 -18.77 -22.13
C SER A 235 5.53 -19.63 -21.82
N LEU A 236 4.45 -19.52 -22.60
CA LEU A 236 3.26 -20.37 -22.47
C LEU A 236 3.44 -21.73 -23.15
N GLN A 237 4.47 -21.90 -23.99
CA GLN A 237 4.77 -23.13 -24.71
C GLN A 237 3.57 -23.68 -25.50
N GLY A 238 2.81 -22.79 -26.13
CA GLY A 238 1.60 -23.15 -26.90
C GLY A 238 0.36 -23.46 -26.06
N ASN A 239 0.44 -23.41 -24.73
CA ASN A 239 -0.71 -23.58 -23.85
C ASN A 239 -1.52 -22.27 -23.72
N ARG A 240 -2.82 -22.41 -23.44
CA ARG A 240 -3.65 -21.24 -23.05
C ARG A 240 -3.17 -20.66 -21.72
N LEU A 241 -3.41 -19.37 -21.50
CA LEU A 241 -3.20 -18.77 -20.19
C LEU A 241 -4.22 -19.35 -19.20
N GLU A 242 -3.73 -20.01 -18.15
CA GLU A 242 -4.61 -20.54 -17.12
C GLU A 242 -5.38 -19.42 -16.39
N HIS A 243 -6.64 -19.67 -16.08
CA HIS A 243 -7.50 -18.72 -15.39
C HIS A 243 -6.89 -18.18 -14.09
N THR A 244 -6.26 -19.05 -13.29
CA THR A 244 -5.60 -18.67 -12.03
C THR A 244 -4.41 -17.74 -12.25
N HIS A 245 -3.68 -17.92 -13.36
CA HIS A 245 -2.58 -17.04 -13.76
C HIS A 245 -3.10 -15.69 -14.24
N LEU A 246 -4.19 -15.68 -15.02
CA LEU A 246 -4.83 -14.45 -15.44
C LEU A 246 -5.33 -13.63 -14.23
N CYS A 247 -6.05 -14.27 -13.30
CA CYS A 247 -6.52 -13.59 -12.08
C CYS A 247 -5.37 -12.98 -11.29
N PHE A 248 -4.27 -13.73 -11.11
CA PHE A 248 -3.06 -13.21 -10.48
C PHE A 248 -2.51 -11.98 -11.21
N MET A 249 -2.44 -12.01 -12.55
CA MET A 249 -1.91 -10.90 -13.33
C MET A 249 -2.80 -9.65 -13.25
N VAL A 250 -4.13 -9.82 -13.30
CA VAL A 250 -5.08 -8.71 -13.16
C VAL A 250 -5.03 -8.13 -11.75
N GLU A 251 -5.05 -8.97 -10.71
CA GLU A 251 -4.94 -8.51 -9.31
C GLU A 251 -3.63 -7.76 -9.06
N LEU A 252 -2.51 -8.28 -9.56
CA LEU A 252 -1.21 -7.65 -9.40
C LEU A 252 -1.14 -6.34 -10.19
N ALA A 253 -1.69 -6.29 -11.42
CA ALA A 253 -1.76 -5.06 -12.21
C ALA A 253 -2.56 -3.97 -11.50
N THR A 254 -3.71 -4.31 -10.90
CA THR A 254 -4.50 -3.37 -10.11
C THR A 254 -3.74 -2.89 -8.87
N LYS A 255 -3.05 -3.82 -8.16
CA LYS A 255 -2.26 -3.49 -6.96
C LYS A 255 -1.08 -2.56 -7.27
N LEU A 256 -0.43 -2.74 -8.42
CA LEU A 256 0.72 -1.98 -8.88
C LEU A 256 0.35 -0.77 -9.76
N LYS A 257 -0.92 -0.64 -10.13
CA LYS A 257 -1.42 0.35 -11.10
C LYS A 257 -0.78 0.22 -12.48
N SER A 258 -0.47 -1.01 -12.90
CA SER A 258 0.19 -1.32 -14.17
C SER A 258 -0.84 -1.48 -15.30
N VAL A 259 -1.32 -0.34 -15.83
CA VAL A 259 -2.32 -0.31 -16.93
C VAL A 259 -1.81 -1.03 -18.18
N ILE A 260 -0.53 -0.91 -18.46
CA ILE A 260 0.14 -1.53 -19.61
C ILE A 260 -0.01 -3.06 -19.65
N VAL A 261 -0.01 -3.73 -18.50
CA VAL A 261 -0.21 -5.18 -18.44
C VAL A 261 -1.66 -5.53 -18.76
N LEU A 262 -2.63 -4.75 -18.26
CA LEU A 262 -4.04 -4.95 -18.58
C LEU A 262 -4.33 -4.72 -20.07
N GLU A 263 -3.73 -3.67 -20.66
CA GLU A 263 -3.82 -3.41 -22.11
C GLU A 263 -3.22 -4.58 -22.90
N ALA A 264 -2.02 -5.05 -22.53
CA ALA A 264 -1.38 -6.17 -23.22
C ALA A 264 -2.21 -7.46 -23.14
N LEU A 265 -2.86 -7.74 -22.01
CA LEU A 265 -3.77 -8.89 -21.88
C LEU A 265 -5.01 -8.76 -22.77
N CYS A 266 -5.54 -7.55 -22.92
CA CYS A 266 -6.63 -7.23 -23.84
C CYS A 266 -6.20 -7.46 -25.31
N ASP A 267 -5.06 -6.90 -25.71
CA ASP A 267 -4.55 -6.99 -27.08
C ASP A 267 -4.21 -8.44 -27.47
N LEU A 268 -3.72 -9.23 -26.50
CA LEU A 268 -3.41 -10.64 -26.68
C LEU A 268 -4.62 -11.56 -26.47
N SER A 269 -5.83 -11.04 -26.24
CA SER A 269 -6.98 -11.85 -25.81
C SER A 269 -7.32 -13.01 -26.75
N LEU A 270 -7.17 -12.82 -28.07
CA LEU A 270 -7.35 -13.88 -29.07
C LEU A 270 -6.23 -14.93 -29.00
N VAL A 271 -4.98 -14.50 -28.90
CA VAL A 271 -3.80 -15.39 -28.80
C VAL A 271 -3.86 -16.23 -27.52
N LEU A 272 -4.32 -15.62 -26.43
CA LEU A 272 -4.45 -16.25 -25.13
C LEU A 272 -5.73 -17.08 -24.98
N GLN A 273 -6.61 -17.05 -25.98
CA GLN A 273 -7.90 -17.74 -25.99
C GLN A 273 -8.76 -17.39 -24.76
N LEU A 274 -8.78 -16.10 -24.39
CA LEU A 274 -9.52 -15.63 -23.21
C LEU A 274 -11.03 -15.76 -23.43
N ARG A 275 -11.71 -16.32 -22.43
CA ARG A 275 -13.17 -16.40 -22.42
C ARG A 275 -13.80 -15.03 -22.20
N PRO A 276 -15.07 -14.81 -22.60
CA PRO A 276 -15.76 -13.54 -22.39
C PRO A 276 -15.73 -13.05 -20.95
N GLN A 277 -15.90 -13.93 -19.95
CA GLN A 277 -15.83 -13.57 -18.54
C GLN A 277 -14.44 -13.08 -18.11
N GLU A 278 -13.39 -13.65 -18.71
CA GLU A 278 -12.00 -13.29 -18.45
C GLU A 278 -11.66 -11.93 -19.08
N LYS A 279 -12.17 -11.67 -20.29
CA LYS A 279 -12.07 -10.35 -20.93
C LYS A 279 -12.83 -9.29 -20.12
N ALA A 280 -14.05 -9.61 -19.69
CA ALA A 280 -14.88 -8.72 -18.88
C ALA A 280 -14.13 -8.27 -17.61
N MET A 281 -13.44 -9.18 -16.93
CA MET A 281 -12.59 -8.88 -15.77
C MET A 281 -11.47 -7.87 -16.10
N ILE A 282 -10.81 -8.00 -17.26
CA ILE A 282 -9.76 -7.07 -17.69
C ILE A 282 -10.36 -5.69 -18.03
N TYR A 283 -11.41 -5.67 -18.84
CA TYR A 283 -12.10 -4.43 -19.23
C TYR A 283 -12.61 -3.68 -18.00
N ASP A 284 -13.14 -4.41 -17.03
CA ASP A 284 -13.63 -3.88 -15.77
C ASP A 284 -12.58 -3.08 -15.00
N GLU A 285 -11.34 -3.57 -14.94
CA GLU A 285 -10.23 -2.87 -14.30
C GLU A 285 -9.74 -1.70 -15.15
N LEU A 286 -9.64 -1.86 -16.48
CA LEU A 286 -9.28 -0.78 -17.40
C LEU A 286 -10.25 0.42 -17.30
N VAL A 287 -11.56 0.16 -17.27
CA VAL A 287 -12.59 1.20 -17.08
C VAL A 287 -12.39 1.94 -15.75
N LYS A 288 -12.05 1.22 -14.66
CA LYS A 288 -11.74 1.86 -13.38
C LYS A 288 -10.52 2.76 -13.47
N PHE A 289 -9.47 2.32 -14.18
CA PHE A 289 -8.26 3.11 -14.36
C PHE A 289 -8.53 4.38 -15.18
N TYR A 290 -9.04 4.25 -16.40
CA TYR A 290 -9.30 5.40 -17.28
C TYR A 290 -10.34 6.35 -16.70
N GLY A 291 -11.40 5.81 -16.09
CA GLY A 291 -12.44 6.60 -15.44
C GLY A 291 -11.91 7.48 -14.31
N LYS A 292 -11.03 6.96 -13.46
CA LYS A 292 -10.37 7.74 -12.39
C LYS A 292 -9.40 8.80 -12.92
N HIS A 293 -8.86 8.61 -14.13
CA HIS A 293 -7.95 9.56 -14.78
C HIS A 293 -8.66 10.49 -15.77
N SER A 294 -10.00 10.43 -15.86
CA SER A 294 -10.79 11.21 -16.81
C SER A 294 -10.40 11.01 -18.29
N ASP A 295 -9.89 9.82 -18.64
CA ASP A 295 -9.42 9.49 -19.98
C ASP A 295 -10.59 8.98 -20.86
N ILE A 296 -11.32 9.93 -21.44
CA ILE A 296 -12.52 9.63 -22.25
C ILE A 296 -12.19 8.82 -23.49
N SER A 297 -11.08 9.11 -24.18
CA SER A 297 -10.69 8.42 -25.41
C SER A 297 -10.47 6.92 -25.15
N ASN A 298 -9.82 6.57 -24.04
CA ASN A 298 -9.68 5.16 -23.69
C ASN A 298 -10.99 4.53 -23.18
N LEU A 299 -11.87 5.27 -22.50
CA LEU A 299 -13.21 4.77 -22.18
C LEU A 299 -14.04 4.47 -23.44
N GLU A 300 -13.92 5.31 -24.49
CA GLU A 300 -14.55 5.05 -25.79
C GLU A 300 -13.95 3.82 -26.46
N ARG A 301 -12.63 3.64 -26.42
CA ARG A 301 -11.95 2.45 -26.95
C ARG A 301 -12.44 1.17 -26.26
N ILE A 302 -12.58 1.16 -24.94
CA ILE A 302 -13.11 -0.01 -24.22
C ILE A 302 -14.57 -0.26 -24.57
N LEU A 303 -15.39 0.79 -24.68
CA LEU A 303 -16.78 0.66 -25.13
C LEU A 303 -16.87 0.02 -26.52
N ASP A 304 -16.01 0.43 -27.45
CA ASP A 304 -15.92 -0.21 -28.77
C ASP A 304 -15.60 -1.70 -28.64
N LEU A 305 -14.57 -2.06 -27.88
CA LEU A 305 -14.20 -3.47 -27.69
C LEU A 305 -15.35 -4.29 -27.11
N VAL A 306 -16.00 -3.80 -26.05
CA VAL A 306 -17.11 -4.49 -25.40
C VAL A 306 -18.29 -4.71 -26.36
N LEU A 307 -18.64 -3.72 -27.18
CA LEU A 307 -19.76 -3.83 -28.13
C LEU A 307 -19.50 -4.78 -29.30
N HIS A 308 -18.23 -5.14 -29.56
CA HIS A 308 -17.87 -6.12 -30.58
C HIS A 308 -17.83 -7.57 -30.04
N GLU A 309 -18.00 -7.78 -28.73
CA GLU A 309 -18.04 -9.12 -28.14
C GLU A 309 -19.38 -9.81 -28.41
N SER A 310 -19.33 -11.09 -28.76
CA SER A 310 -20.53 -11.88 -29.13
C SER A 310 -21.45 -12.17 -27.94
N GLU A 311 -20.90 -12.32 -26.74
CA GLU A 311 -21.62 -12.70 -25.52
C GLU A 311 -21.88 -11.47 -24.62
N SER A 312 -22.69 -10.53 -25.12
CA SER A 312 -22.95 -9.22 -24.49
C SER A 312 -23.38 -9.28 -23.02
N GLU A 313 -24.11 -10.32 -22.62
CA GLU A 313 -24.56 -10.53 -21.23
C GLU A 313 -23.41 -10.54 -20.21
N GLN A 314 -22.24 -11.06 -20.60
CA GLN A 314 -21.06 -11.17 -19.74
C GLN A 314 -20.42 -9.80 -19.43
N PHE A 315 -20.80 -8.76 -20.19
CA PHE A 315 -20.24 -7.41 -20.09
C PHE A 315 -21.22 -6.39 -19.50
N THR A 316 -22.40 -6.82 -19.03
CA THR A 316 -23.42 -5.94 -18.42
C THR A 316 -22.84 -5.09 -17.28
N ALA A 317 -22.00 -5.69 -16.42
CA ALA A 317 -21.34 -4.99 -15.33
C ALA A 317 -20.33 -3.94 -15.84
N THR A 318 -19.60 -4.26 -16.91
CA THR A 318 -18.64 -3.36 -17.56
C THR A 318 -19.34 -2.16 -18.19
N LEU A 319 -20.44 -2.39 -18.91
CA LEU A 319 -21.28 -1.35 -19.50
C LEU A 319 -21.88 -0.43 -18.44
N GLY A 320 -22.42 -1.00 -17.35
CA GLY A 320 -22.91 -0.23 -16.21
C GLY A 320 -21.82 0.64 -15.57
N ARG A 321 -20.58 0.14 -15.51
CA ARG A 321 -19.44 0.89 -14.98
C ARG A 321 -18.96 2.00 -15.91
N LEU A 322 -18.95 1.77 -17.21
CA LEU A 322 -18.72 2.82 -18.21
C LEU A 322 -19.74 3.95 -18.00
N ALA A 323 -21.03 3.61 -17.95
CA ALA A 323 -22.10 4.57 -17.72
C ALA A 323 -21.91 5.39 -16.43
N HIS A 324 -21.49 4.73 -15.35
CA HIS A 324 -21.15 5.40 -14.09
C HIS A 324 -20.04 6.46 -14.27
N PHE A 325 -18.92 6.10 -14.91
CA PHE A 325 -17.83 7.07 -15.11
C PHE A 325 -18.20 8.22 -16.03
N TYR A 326 -18.97 7.99 -17.11
CA TYR A 326 -19.48 9.10 -17.94
C TYR A 326 -20.28 10.11 -17.11
N ARG A 327 -21.15 9.63 -16.20
CA ARG A 327 -21.92 10.50 -15.30
C ARG A 327 -21.03 11.24 -14.31
N CYS A 328 -20.07 10.55 -13.68
CA CYS A 328 -19.12 11.18 -12.74
C CYS A 328 -18.25 12.25 -13.40
N LEU A 329 -17.97 12.10 -14.70
CA LEU A 329 -17.17 13.06 -15.47
C LEU A 329 -18.02 14.15 -16.13
N HIS A 330 -19.33 14.21 -15.83
CA HIS A 330 -20.30 15.14 -16.43
C HIS A 330 -20.26 15.12 -17.98
N LYS A 331 -20.07 13.93 -18.56
CA LYS A 331 -20.10 13.72 -20.01
C LYS A 331 -21.42 13.09 -20.43
N GLU A 332 -21.89 13.45 -21.63
CA GLU A 332 -23.05 12.80 -22.23
C GLU A 332 -22.74 11.32 -22.46
N LEU A 333 -23.68 10.43 -22.13
CA LEU A 333 -23.51 9.01 -22.41
C LEU A 333 -23.55 8.78 -23.93
N PRO A 334 -22.57 8.09 -24.52
CA PRO A 334 -22.61 7.76 -25.94
C PRO A 334 -23.90 7.01 -26.29
N ARG A 335 -24.57 7.39 -27.39
CA ARG A 335 -25.85 6.76 -27.80
C ARG A 335 -25.77 5.23 -27.90
N ARG A 336 -24.62 4.72 -28.36
CA ARG A 336 -24.31 3.30 -28.44
C ARG A 336 -24.30 2.62 -27.07
N LEU A 337 -23.77 3.29 -26.04
CA LEU A 337 -23.81 2.81 -24.66
C LEU A 337 -25.24 2.85 -24.11
N GLN A 338 -26.00 3.91 -24.40
CA GLN A 338 -27.41 4.00 -23.97
C GLN A 338 -28.28 2.88 -24.56
N ARG A 339 -27.97 2.39 -25.76
CA ARG A 339 -28.68 1.27 -26.40
C ARG A 339 -28.26 -0.11 -25.88
N ALA A 340 -27.07 -0.21 -25.29
CA ALA A 340 -26.49 -1.46 -24.81
C ALA A 340 -26.75 -1.70 -23.31
N LEU A 341 -27.16 -0.64 -22.59
CA LEU A 341 -27.71 -0.71 -21.22
C LEU A 341 -29.20 -1.02 -21.29
#